data_AF-A0A3E1DMI0-F1
#
_entry.id   AF-A0A3E1DMI0-F1
#
_cell.length_a   1.000
_cell.length_b   1.000
_cell.length_c   1.000
_cell.angle_alpha   90.00
_cell.angle_beta   90.00
_cell.angle_gamma   90.00
#
_symmetry.space_group_name_H-M   'P 1'
#
loop_
_entity.id
_entity.type
_entity.pdbx_description
1 polymer ?
#
loop_
_entity_poly.entity_id
_entity_poly.type
_entity_poly.pdbx_seq_one_letter_code
_entity_poly.pdbx_strand_id
1 'polypeptide(L)'
;MVAVEEVCYFQSADKYTTVLTRDAELLLRTPLKELIEQLDAEQFWQVHRGTVVNARQIVSAHYDLLGKVSLTLHDRFEKIAVSRKFSHLFRQM
;
A
#
# COMPACT_ATOMS: atom_id res chain seq x y z
N MET A 1 19.17 3.69 6.05
CA MET A 1 17.98 4.57 6.11
C MET A 1 17.29 4.41 4.77
N VAL A 2 16.00 4.11 4.73
CA VAL A 2 15.25 3.94 3.46
C VAL A 2 14.58 5.26 3.17
N ALA A 3 14.74 5.78 1.95
CA ALA A 3 14.03 6.98 1.54
C ALA A 3 12.55 6.64 1.39
N VAL A 4 11.66 7.49 1.90
CA VAL A 4 10.20 7.28 1.78
C VAL A 4 9.77 7.17 0.31
N GLU A 5 10.51 7.84 -0.58
CA GLU A 5 10.31 7.81 -2.03
C GLU A 5 10.52 6.41 -2.64
N GLU A 6 11.40 5.60 -2.06
CA GLU A 6 11.74 4.25 -2.51
C GLU A 6 10.70 3.21 -2.07
N VAL A 7 9.78 3.61 -1.19
CA VAL A 7 8.76 2.71 -0.63
C VAL A 7 7.61 2.54 -1.62
N CYS A 8 7.35 1.28 -1.98
CA CYS A 8 6.21 0.87 -2.79
C CYS A 8 4.95 0.75 -1.93
N TYR A 9 5.03 0.01 -0.83
CA TYR A 9 3.94 -0.10 0.13
C TYR A 9 4.43 -0.59 1.49
N PHE A 10 3.60 -0.36 2.50
CA PHE A 10 3.73 -0.91 3.85
C PHE A 10 2.68 -1.99 4.06
N GLN A 11 3.06 -3.05 4.79
CA GLN A 11 2.15 -4.11 5.17
C GLN A 11 2.32 -4.48 6.64
N SER A 12 1.23 -4.59 7.39
CA SER A 12 1.28 -5.12 8.75
C SER A 12 1.54 -6.62 8.72
N ALA A 13 2.51 -7.08 9.50
CA ALA A 13 2.84 -8.49 9.68
C ALA A 13 3.02 -8.79 11.17
N ASP A 14 2.09 -9.51 11.81
CA ASP A 14 2.10 -9.84 13.25
C ASP A 14 2.66 -8.73 14.17
N LYS A 15 3.95 -8.82 14.52
CA LYS A 15 4.65 -7.91 15.46
C LYS A 15 5.43 -6.79 14.78
N TYR A 16 5.40 -6.71 13.45
CA TYR A 16 6.21 -5.82 12.63
C TYR A 16 5.36 -5.17 11.54
N THR A 17 5.89 -4.11 10.95
CA THR A 17 5.44 -3.61 9.65
C THR A 17 6.51 -3.90 8.63
N THR A 18 6.16 -4.61 7.56
CA THR A 18 7.04 -4.79 6.42
C THR A 18 6.97 -3.55 5.53
N VAL A 19 8.13 -3.01 5.18
CA VAL A 19 8.32 -1.96 4.18
C VAL A 19 8.81 -2.63 2.92
N LEU A 20 8.04 -2.49 1.85
CA LEU A 20 8.38 -3.09 0.57
C LEU A 20 8.84 -1.98 -0.35
N THR A 21 10.07 -2.10 -0.78
CA THR A 21 10.70 -1.27 -1.81
C THR A 21 10.79 -2.08 -3.10
N ARG A 22 11.29 -1.46 -4.17
CA ARG A 22 11.58 -2.17 -5.42
C ARG A 22 12.49 -3.38 -5.21
N ASP A 23 13.57 -3.19 -4.45
CA ASP A 23 14.68 -4.15 -4.41
C ASP A 23 14.72 -5.00 -3.13
N ALA A 24 13.97 -4.60 -2.09
CA ALA A 24 14.06 -5.22 -0.79
C ALA A 24 12.78 -5.12 0.04
N GLU A 25 12.71 -6.01 1.02
CA GLU A 25 11.71 -6.01 2.10
C GLU A 25 12.42 -5.77 3.44
N LEU A 26 11.94 -4.80 4.21
CA LEU A 26 12.51 -4.45 5.50
C LEU A 26 11.45 -4.58 6.59
N LEU A 27 11.85 -5.01 7.79
CA LEU A 27 10.96 -5.12 8.94
C LEU A 27 11.16 -3.95 9.90
N LEU A 28 10.08 -3.21 10.17
CA LEU A 28 10.01 -2.18 11.19
C LEU A 28 9.28 -2.70 12.41
N ARG A 29 9.78 -2.35 13.61
CA ARG A 29 9.05 -2.58 14.87
C ARG A 29 7.92 -1.58 15.10
N THR A 30 7.87 -0.51 14.31
CA THR A 30 6.82 0.50 14.38
C THR A 30 5.51 -0.07 13.83
N PRO A 31 4.41 -0.03 14.59
CA PRO A 31 3.10 -0.44 14.10
C PRO A 31 2.66 0.39 12.88
N LEU A 32 1.98 -0.26 11.93
CA LEU A 32 1.49 0.41 10.72
C LEU A 32 0.61 1.63 11.04
N LYS A 33 -0.18 1.56 12.12
CA LYS A 33 -1.03 2.68 12.55
C LYS A 33 -0.23 3.94 12.87
N GLU A 34 0.88 3.79 13.60
CA GLU A 34 1.75 4.91 13.95
C GLU A 34 2.48 5.46 12.73
N LEU A 35 2.82 4.59 11.77
CA LEU A 35 3.42 5.01 10.50
C LEU A 35 2.42 5.84 9.67
N ILE A 36 1.16 5.43 9.59
CA ILE A 36 0.12 6.18 8.86
C ILE A 36 0.00 7.62 9.38
N GLU A 37 0.11 7.84 10.69
CA GLU A 37 0.03 9.17 11.30
C GLU A 37 1.21 10.09 10.91
N GLN A 38 2.31 9.52 10.43
CA GLN A 38 3.53 10.25 10.04
C GLN A 38 3.69 10.36 8.51
N LEU A 39 2.95 9.56 7.74
CA LEU A 39 3.02 9.55 6.29
C LEU A 39 2.13 10.65 5.70
N ASP A 40 2.57 11.21 4.58
CA ASP A 40 1.76 12.12 3.79
C ASP A 40 0.57 11.36 3.17
N ALA A 41 -0.64 11.71 3.59
CA ALA A 41 -1.87 11.05 3.17
C ALA A 41 -2.20 11.27 1.67
N GLU A 42 -1.63 12.29 1.03
CA GLU A 42 -1.77 12.48 -0.41
C GLU A 42 -0.90 11.51 -1.21
N GLN A 43 0.24 11.10 -0.63
CA GLN A 43 1.19 10.17 -1.25
C GLN A 43 0.97 8.72 -0.85
N PHE A 44 0.49 8.47 0.37
CA PHE A 44 0.33 7.13 0.93
C PHE A 44 -1.12 6.82 1.25
N TRP A 45 -1.72 5.97 0.44
CA TRP A 45 -3.14 5.64 0.55
C TRP A 45 -3.32 4.35 1.32
N GLN A 46 -4.12 4.39 2.38
CA GLN A 46 -4.55 3.16 3.04
C GLN A 46 -5.57 2.44 2.15
N VAL A 47 -5.26 1.20 1.78
CA VAL A 47 -6.09 0.38 0.87
C VAL A 47 -6.69 -0.83 1.58
N HIS A 48 -6.11 -1.22 2.70
CA HIS A 48 -6.59 -2.24 3.62
C HIS A 48 -6.16 -1.86 5.05
N ARG A 49 -6.82 -2.41 6.09
CA ARG A 49 -6.46 -2.13 7.50
C ARG A 49 -4.97 -2.40 7.79
N GLY A 50 -4.38 -3.32 7.05
CA GLY A 50 -2.99 -3.76 7.17
C GLY A 50 -2.13 -3.40 5.97
N THR A 51 -2.55 -2.49 5.08
CA THR A 51 -1.79 -2.16 3.87
C THR A 51 -1.96 -0.70 3.47
N VAL A 52 -0.83 -0.03 3.23
CA VAL A 52 -0.75 1.36 2.79
C VAL A 52 0.16 1.40 1.57
N VAL A 53 -0.32 1.95 0.46
CA VAL A 53 0.38 1.93 -0.82
C VAL A 53 0.82 3.35 -1.18
N ASN A 54 2.02 3.49 -1.73
CA ASN A 54 2.44 4.74 -2.35
C ASN A 54 1.62 4.96 -3.63
N ALA A 55 0.81 6.01 -3.68
CA ALA A 55 -0.08 6.32 -4.78
C ALA A 55 0.66 6.45 -6.12
N ARG A 56 1.90 6.96 -6.10
CA ARG A 56 2.75 7.10 -7.30
C ARG A 56 3.20 5.76 -7.87
N GLN A 57 3.12 4.69 -7.09
CA GLN A 57 3.49 3.34 -7.50
C GLN A 57 2.31 2.60 -8.14
N ILE A 58 1.09 3.13 -8.09
CA ILE A 58 -0.11 2.48 -8.62
C ILE A 58 -0.15 2.65 -10.15
N VAL A 59 -0.11 1.52 -10.86
CA VAL A 59 -0.23 1.47 -12.33
C VAL A 59 -1.70 1.46 -12.74
N SER A 60 -2.49 0.59 -12.12
CA SER A 60 -3.91 0.46 -12.42
C SER A 60 -4.69 -0.18 -11.27
N ALA A 61 -5.98 0.16 -11.19
CA ALA A 61 -6.95 -0.47 -10.33
C ALA A 61 -7.87 -1.36 -11.17
N HIS A 62 -7.87 -2.66 -10.90
CA HIS A 62 -8.70 -3.63 -11.60
C HIS A 62 -9.90 -4.04 -10.76
N TYR A 63 -11.09 -3.92 -11.34
CA TYR A 63 -12.36 -4.34 -10.76
C TYR A 63 -12.73 -5.73 -11.30
N ASP A 64 -12.93 -6.70 -10.39
CA ASP A 64 -13.43 -8.01 -10.78
C ASP A 64 -14.97 -8.02 -10.91
N LEU A 65 -15.52 -9.14 -11.39
CA LEU A 65 -16.96 -9.35 -11.56
C LEU A 65 -17.77 -9.28 -10.25
N LEU A 66 -17.10 -9.38 -9.09
CA LEU A 66 -17.69 -9.28 -7.76
C LEU A 66 -17.50 -7.88 -7.14
N GLY A 67 -16.97 -6.93 -7.91
CA GLY A 67 -16.70 -5.56 -7.48
C GLY A 67 -15.53 -5.43 -6.50
N LYS A 68 -14.67 -6.45 -6.38
CA LYS A 68 -13.40 -6.32 -5.64
C LYS A 68 -12.40 -5.55 -6.47
N VAL A 69 -11.59 -4.76 -5.79
CA VAL A 69 -10.54 -3.96 -6.43
C VAL A 69 -9.19 -4.56 -6.08
N SER A 70 -8.32 -4.67 -7.08
CA SER A 70 -6.92 -5.04 -6.93
C SER A 70 -6.02 -4.05 -7.65
N LEU A 71 -4.90 -3.70 -7.04
CA LEU A 71 -3.94 -2.76 -7.60
C LEU A 71 -2.77 -3.53 -8.19
N THR A 72 -2.25 -3.01 -9.29
CA THR A 72 -0.94 -3.38 -9.84
C THR A 72 0.03 -2.24 -9.59
N LEU A 73 1.27 -2.56 -9.24
CA LEU A 73 2.30 -1.57 -8.93
C LEU A 73 3.41 -1.55 -10.00
N HIS A 74 4.15 -0.44 -10.08
CA HIS A 74 5.25 -0.30 -11.04
C HIS A 74 6.41 -1.23 -10.70
N ASP A 75 6.85 -1.19 -9.45
CA ASP A 75 8.09 -1.81 -9.01
C ASP A 75 7.88 -3.15 -8.26
N ARG A 76 6.64 -3.64 -8.21
CA ARG A 76 6.25 -4.89 -7.52
C ARG A 76 5.27 -5.70 -8.35
N PHE A 77 5.48 -7.01 -8.40
CA PHE A 77 4.66 -7.94 -9.18
C PHE A 77 3.40 -8.38 -8.43
N GLU A 78 3.38 -8.24 -7.10
CA GLU A 78 2.25 -8.63 -6.28
C GLU A 78 1.05 -7.72 -6.52
N LYS A 79 -0.13 -8.33 -6.64
CA LYS A 79 -1.39 -7.59 -6.67
C LYS A 79 -1.83 -7.24 -5.26
N ILE A 80 -2.13 -5.97 -5.03
CA ILE A 80 -2.59 -5.49 -3.72
C ILE A 80 -4.11 -5.45 -3.70
N ALA A 81 -4.73 -6.28 -2.87
CA ALA A 81 -6.18 -6.26 -2.68
C ALA A 81 -6.61 -5.00 -1.91
N VAL A 82 -7.63 -4.32 -2.42
CA VAL A 82 -8.25 -3.17 -1.75
C VAL A 82 -9.50 -3.63 -1.03
N SER A 83 -9.63 -3.26 0.24
CA SER A 83 -10.84 -3.56 1.01
C SER A 83 -12.02 -2.70 0.52
N ARG A 84 -13.24 -3.20 0.73
CA ARG A 84 -14.48 -2.45 0.39
C ARG A 84 -14.53 -1.05 1.03
N LYS A 85 -13.92 -0.86 2.21
CA LYS A 85 -13.88 0.44 2.89
C LYS A 85 -13.13 1.49 2.05
N PHE A 86 -12.07 1.09 1.36
CA PHE A 86 -11.15 1.98 0.65
C PHE A 86 -11.33 1.96 -0.87
N SER A 87 -12.21 1.12 -1.42
CA SER A 87 -12.45 1.04 -2.86
C SER A 87 -12.95 2.35 -3.49
N HIS A 88 -13.51 3.25 -2.68
CA HIS A 88 -13.95 4.58 -3.13
C HIS A 88 -12.81 5.46 -3.64
N LEU A 89 -11.57 5.23 -3.19
CA LEU A 89 -10.38 5.96 -3.63
C LEU A 89 -10.09 5.77 -5.12
N PHE A 90 -10.58 4.68 -5.73
CA PHE A 90 -10.20 4.26 -7.08
C PHE A 90 -11.30 4.48 -8.13
N ARG A 91 -12.44 5.09 -7.77
CA ARG A 91 -13.60 5.22 -8.67
C ARG A 91 -13.35 6.07 -9.93
N GLN A 92 -12.33 6.92 -9.92
CA GLN A 92 -12.00 7.82 -11.01
C GLN A 92 -10.72 7.40 -11.76
N MET A 93 -10.13 6.25 -11.39
CA MET A 93 -9.01 5.63 -12.10
C MET A 93 -9.48 4.62 -13.15
#